data_AF-A0A920NF08-F1
#
_entry.id   AF-A0A920NF08-F1
#
_cell.length_a   1.000
_cell.length_b   1.000
_cell.length_c   1.000
_cell.angle_alpha   90.00
_cell.angle_beta   90.00
_cell.angle_gamma   90.00
#
_symmetry.space_group_name_H-M   'P 1'
#
loop_
_entity.id
_entity.type
_entity.pdbx_description
1 polymer ?
#
loop_
_entity_poly.entity_id
_entity_poly.type
_entity_poly.pdbx_seq_one_letter_code
_entity_poly.pdbx_strand_id
1 'polypeptide(L)'
;MNLIAENNVSSLYKVIMDSSVNPLANLPKIVRFQLMSTLAFMWSGVFSLWIGNIAIFGPSALGHMTLLVGVFFTAETFRRARKLSALQSK
;
A
#
# COMPACT_ATOMS: atom_id res chain seq x y z
N MET A 1 -12.17 -22.83 -1.20
CA MET A 1 -11.29 -21.88 -0.47
C MET A 1 -11.99 -20.54 -0.45
N ASN A 2 -12.74 -20.28 0.63
CA ASN A 2 -13.81 -19.27 0.66
C ASN A 2 -13.24 -17.89 1.05
N LEU A 3 -12.49 -17.26 0.14
CA LEU A 3 -11.95 -15.91 0.34
C LEU A 3 -13.01 -14.79 0.16
N ILE A 4 -14.26 -15.17 -0.14
CA ILE A 4 -15.39 -14.28 -0.47
C ILE A 4 -16.48 -14.26 0.61
N ALA A 5 -16.31 -14.94 1.75
CA ALA A 5 -17.37 -15.08 2.76
C ALA A 5 -17.35 -14.01 3.88
N GLU A 6 -16.29 -13.21 3.99
CA GLU A 6 -16.20 -12.12 4.98
C GLU A 6 -16.13 -10.79 4.23
N ASN A 7 -17.28 -10.09 4.14
CA ASN A 7 -17.42 -8.72 3.64
C ASN A 7 -16.80 -7.71 4.62
N ASN A 8 -15.55 -7.95 5.02
CA ASN A 8 -14.79 -7.16 5.96
C ASN A 8 -13.72 -6.38 5.19
N VAL A 9 -13.68 -5.07 5.33
CA VAL A 9 -12.72 -4.19 4.63
C VAL A 9 -11.26 -4.67 4.81
N SER A 10 -10.96 -5.34 5.93
CA SER A 10 -9.67 -5.96 6.22
C SER A 10 -9.29 -7.08 5.23
N SER A 11 -10.24 -7.91 4.79
CA SER A 11 -9.98 -9.01 3.85
C SER A 11 -9.65 -8.47 2.46
N LEU A 12 -10.44 -7.50 1.97
CA LEU A 12 -10.22 -6.84 0.68
C LEU A 12 -8.89 -6.10 0.63
N TYR A 13 -8.56 -5.36 1.69
CA TYR A 13 -7.27 -4.68 1.82
C TYR A 13 -6.11 -5.67 1.70
N LYS A 14 -6.18 -6.83 2.37
CA LYS A 14 -5.14 -7.86 2.28
C LYS A 14 -4.99 -8.41 0.87
N VAL A 15 -6.09 -8.68 0.17
CA VAL A 15 -6.03 -9.21 -1.20
C VAL A 15 -5.28 -8.25 -2.15
N ILE A 16 -5.42 -6.94 -1.96
CA ILE A 16 -4.79 -5.94 -2.83
C ILE A 16 -3.37 -5.59 -2.35
N MET A 17 -3.22 -5.24 -1.07
CA MET A 17 -2.01 -4.64 -0.52
C MET A 17 -1.04 -5.66 0.11
N ASP A 18 -1.48 -6.86 0.46
CA ASP A 18 -0.60 -7.86 1.04
C ASP A 18 0.24 -8.53 -0.05
N SER A 19 1.55 -8.29 -0.02
CA SER A 19 2.53 -8.86 -0.95
C SER A 19 2.65 -10.39 -0.89
N SER A 20 2.01 -11.05 0.08
CA SER A 20 1.96 -12.52 0.21
C SER A 20 0.67 -13.14 -0.32
N VAL A 21 -0.39 -12.34 -0.51
CA VAL A 21 -1.71 -12.82 -0.93
C VAL A 21 -2.10 -12.26 -2.30
N ASN A 22 -1.58 -11.10 -2.67
CA ASN A 22 -1.95 -10.44 -3.93
C ASN A 22 -1.54 -11.29 -5.15
N PRO A 23 -2.12 -11.04 -6.33
CA PRO A 23 -1.80 -11.79 -7.55
C PRO A 23 -0.32 -11.76 -7.96
N LEU A 24 0.46 -10.80 -7.42
CA LEU A 24 1.90 -10.65 -7.65
C LEU A 24 2.75 -11.43 -6.63
N ALA A 25 2.15 -12.16 -5.69
CA ALA A 25 2.85 -12.86 -4.61
C ALA A 25 3.80 -13.96 -5.09
N ASN A 26 3.54 -14.52 -6.28
CA ASN A 26 4.40 -15.54 -6.90
C ASN A 26 5.72 -14.97 -7.46
N LEU A 27 5.86 -13.63 -7.51
CA LEU A 27 7.04 -12.98 -8.07
C LEU A 27 8.11 -12.73 -6.99
N PRO A 28 9.40 -12.58 -7.39
CA PRO A 28 10.48 -12.23 -6.47
C PRO A 28 10.19 -10.94 -5.69
N LYS A 29 10.73 -10.85 -4.46
CA LYS A 29 10.37 -9.78 -3.52
C LYS A 29 10.58 -8.36 -4.03
N ILE A 30 11.61 -8.16 -4.84
CA ILE A 30 11.92 -6.86 -5.43
C ILE A 30 10.95 -6.50 -6.57
N VAL A 31 10.56 -7.49 -7.38
CA VAL A 31 9.67 -7.30 -8.54
C VAL A 31 8.26 -6.95 -8.07
N ARG A 32 7.74 -7.65 -7.06
CA ARG A 32 6.42 -7.32 -6.47
C ARG A 32 6.38 -5.90 -5.90
N PHE A 33 7.46 -5.42 -5.30
CA PHE A 33 7.53 -4.04 -4.80
C PHE A 33 7.53 -3.05 -5.97
N GLN A 34 8.38 -3.27 -6.98
CA GLN A 34 8.45 -2.42 -8.17
C GLN A 34 7.10 -2.31 -8.87
N LEU A 35 6.42 -3.44 -9.11
CA LEU A 35 5.11 -3.45 -9.79
C LEU A 35 4.02 -2.75 -8.98
N MET A 36 3.99 -2.95 -7.66
CA MET A 36 3.06 -2.24 -6.77
C MET A 36 3.33 -0.73 -6.76
N SER A 37 4.60 -0.31 -6.79
CA SER A 37 4.98 1.10 -6.94
C SER A 37 4.59 1.66 -8.30
N THR A 38 4.83 0.93 -9.39
CA THR A 38 4.42 1.33 -10.75
C THR A 38 2.91 1.50 -10.85
N LEU A 39 2.13 0.62 -10.22
CA LEU A 39 0.67 0.74 -10.19
C LEU A 39 0.23 2.01 -9.46
N ALA A 40 0.89 2.38 -8.35
CA ALA A 40 0.64 3.64 -7.67
C ALA A 40 0.96 4.87 -8.56
N PHE A 41 2.10 4.86 -9.25
CA PHE A 41 2.47 5.94 -10.19
C PHE A 41 1.52 6.04 -11.38
N MET A 42 1.06 4.91 -11.92
CA MET A 42 0.07 4.86 -13.00
C MET A 42 -1.22 5.57 -12.58
N TRP A 43 -1.70 5.32 -11.35
CA TRP A 43 -2.89 6.00 -10.81
C TRP A 43 -2.69 7.50 -10.64
N SER A 44 -1.52 7.97 -10.19
CA SER A 44 -1.19 9.40 -10.21
C SER A 44 -1.28 9.99 -11.64
N GLY A 45 -0.87 9.23 -12.65
CA GLY A 45 -1.02 9.55 -14.07
C GLY A 45 -2.48 9.67 -14.50
N VAL A 46 -3.30 8.65 -14.20
CA VAL A 46 -4.74 8.66 -14.50
C VAL A 46 -5.44 9.87 -13.90
N PHE A 47 -5.16 10.22 -12.64
CA PHE A 47 -5.76 11.40 -12.02
C PHE A 47 -5.32 12.71 -12.67
N SER A 48 -4.07 12.78 -13.10
CA SER A 48 -3.55 13.99 -13.78
C SER A 48 -4.16 14.17 -15.16
N LEU A 49 -4.34 13.06 -15.89
CA LEU A 49 -5.07 13.06 -17.16
C LEU A 49 -6.56 13.35 -16.98
N TRP A 50 -7.19 12.83 -15.93
CA TRP A 50 -8.61 13.09 -15.62
C TRP A 50 -8.87 14.56 -15.31
N ILE A 51 -7.97 15.22 -14.57
CA ILE A 51 -8.01 16.66 -14.31
C ILE A 51 -7.72 17.48 -15.60
N GLY A 52 -7.14 16.85 -16.64
CA GLY A 52 -6.82 17.48 -17.92
C GLY A 52 -5.52 18.30 -17.91
N ASN A 53 -4.71 18.19 -16.86
CA ASN A 53 -3.46 18.95 -16.74
C ASN A 53 -2.28 18.05 -16.38
N ILE A 54 -1.46 17.74 -17.39
CA ILE A 54 -0.26 16.90 -17.24
C ILE A 54 0.80 17.50 -16.33
N ALA A 55 0.82 18.82 -16.12
CA ALA A 55 1.74 19.47 -15.18
C ALA A 55 1.44 19.09 -13.72
N ILE A 56 0.24 18.60 -13.42
CA ILE A 56 -0.16 18.14 -12.08
C ILE A 56 0.37 16.73 -11.77
N PHE A 57 0.88 16.00 -12.78
CA PHE A 57 1.44 14.66 -12.58
C PHE A 57 2.59 14.62 -11.58
N GLY A 58 3.57 15.52 -11.73
CA GLY A 58 4.71 15.61 -10.81
C GLY A 58 4.27 15.88 -9.37
N PRO A 59 3.52 16.97 -9.11
CA PRO A 59 2.97 17.27 -7.79
C PRO A 59 2.10 16.15 -7.21
N SER A 60 1.26 15.51 -8.02
CA SER A 60 0.40 14.39 -7.61
C SER A 60 1.23 13.20 -7.15
N ALA A 61 2.23 12.79 -7.93
CA ALA A 61 3.12 11.68 -7.60
C ALA A 61 3.94 11.96 -6.31
N LEU A 62 4.43 13.19 -6.14
CA LEU A 62 5.14 13.61 -4.92
C LEU A 62 4.23 13.64 -3.69
N GLY A 63 2.98 14.11 -3.85
CA GLY A 63 1.97 14.08 -2.79
C GLY A 63 1.68 12.65 -2.34
N HIS A 64 1.50 11.72 -3.28
CA HIS A 64 1.30 10.30 -2.98
C HIS A 64 2.52 9.69 -2.26
N MET A 65 3.75 9.98 -2.70
CA MET A 65 4.97 9.51 -2.01
C MET A 65 5.02 10.00 -0.56
N THR A 66 4.72 11.28 -0.32
CA THR A 66 4.69 11.85 1.03
C THR A 66 3.64 11.17 1.91
N LEU A 67 2.43 10.95 1.39
CA LEU A 67 1.37 10.25 2.10
C LEU A 67 1.73 8.79 2.42
N LEU A 68 2.28 8.06 1.45
CA LEU A 68 2.72 6.67 1.66
C LEU A 68 3.78 6.58 2.77
N VAL A 69 4.77 7.47 2.75
CA VAL A 69 5.80 7.53 3.80
C VAL A 69 5.16 7.78 5.17
N GLY A 70 4.23 8.73 5.30
CA GLY A 70 3.53 9.00 6.55
C GLY A 70 2.71 7.81 7.07
N VAL A 71 1.99 7.13 6.19
CA VAL A 71 1.20 5.94 6.53
C VAL A 71 2.10 4.80 6.99
N PHE A 72 3.17 4.49 6.25
CA PHE A 72 4.10 3.43 6.64
C PHE A 72 4.86 3.76 7.93
N PHE A 73 5.24 5.01 8.12
CA PHE A 73 5.88 5.47 9.36
C PHE A 73 4.96 5.30 10.58
N THR A 74 3.68 5.66 10.44
CA THR A 74 2.66 5.48 11.48
C THR A 74 2.43 4.00 11.77
N ALA A 75 2.27 3.17 10.74
CA ALA A 75 2.09 1.73 10.88
C ALA A 75 3.29 1.06 11.58
N GLU A 76 4.51 1.47 11.25
CA GLU A 76 5.73 0.99 11.90
C GLU A 76 5.81 1.42 13.36
N THR A 77 5.45 2.66 13.66
CA THR A 77 5.37 3.17 15.03
C THR A 77 4.41 2.33 15.89
N PHE A 78 3.21 2.06 15.37
CA PHE A 78 2.25 1.19 16.06
C PHE A 78 2.73 -0.25 16.19
N ARG A 79 3.41 -0.80 15.17
CA ARG A 79 3.99 -2.15 15.23
C ARG A 79 5.04 -2.25 16.34
N ARG A 80 5.90 -1.24 16.49
CA ARG A 80 6.89 -1.15 17.56
C ARG A 80 6.25 -1.03 18.93
N ALA A 81 5.25 -0.14 19.07
CA ALA A 81 4.51 0.03 20.33
C ALA A 81 3.89 -1.31 20.80
N ARG A 82 3.19 -2.03 19.92
CA ARG A 82 2.61 -3.36 20.24
C ARG A 82 3.67 -4.38 20.69
N LYS A 83 4.82 -4.41 20.01
CA LYS A 83 5.91 -5.34 20.36
C LYS A 83 6.49 -5.03 21.75
N LEU A 84 6.62 -3.75 22.11
CA LEU A 84 7.09 -3.33 23.43
C LEU A 84 6.07 -3.69 24.53
N SER A 85 4.79 -3.41 24.32
CA SER A 85 3.73 -3.77 25.28
C SER A 85 3.66 -5.27 25.56
N ALA A 86 3.86 -6.11 24.53
CA ALA A 86 3.87 -7.56 24.68
C ALA A 86 5.10 -8.10 25.44
N LEU A 87 6.20 -7.35 25.49
CA LEU A 87 7.39 -7.71 26.27
C LEU A 87 7.23 -7.31 27.74
N GLN A 88 6.56 -6.20 28.05
CA GLN A 88 6.29 -5.77 29.43
C GLN A 88 5.23 -6.61 30.15
N SER A 89 4.40 -7.35 29.42
CA SER A 89 3.38 -8.23 30.01
C SER A 89 3.90 -9.65 30.35
N LYS A 90 5.19 -9.90 30.20
CA LYS A 90 5.87 -11.15 30.61
C LYS A 90 6.79 -10.87 31.80
#